data_AF-A0A329RBM6-F1
#
_entry.id   AF-A0A329RBM6-F1
#
_cell.length_a   1.000
_cell.length_b   1.000
_cell.length_c   1.000
_cell.angle_alpha   90.00
_cell.angle_beta   90.00
_cell.angle_gamma   90.00
#
_symmetry.space_group_name_H-M   'P 1'
#
loop_
_entity.id
_entity.type
_entity.pdbx_description
1 polymer ?
#
loop_
_entity_poly.entity_id
_entity_poly.type
_entity_poly.pdbx_seq_one_letter_code
_entity_poly.pdbx_strand_id
1 'polypeptide(L)'
;MWTVKSPHRFLTLVMFALLALAATTMTASPIKQTGLQGEQHQPTQRRLATSLADAPSLRLQFTLKRSTMNVYGQSQFYVFANPVVSSDNTSVLYDGYAAFMDGTTDYTLMLVNGIAYFVTSTAGDASSSSAQCLSSSLLPPLNDIVSALNDVTAISSAAAGNSTITCASGDLFQATLGDATFVICSSGSDGFTIYGSDLDISVEYLDSPVAITAPTVSGDAALSCETVVTATSVSETALALLTGQTIASSTRRKLKSEATTTLASSSCTCQSTPRPCIFFHGLGSDTEETTLQTTSDYFGDLSDSAPCCTSIKYAVLNTVDYAWTDATLQQKVCNFAISMSSTSSASSKTIADTIVVTHSMGGLMMAGALANSRCSLASSSTWVSLSAPMTGSMGADYLQNACSGNNVFLQAVANLIGQ
;
A
#
# COMPACT_ATOMS: atom_id res chain seq x y z
N MET A 1 -19.58 -24.60 -15.55
CA MET A 1 -18.72 -25.44 -14.68
C MET A 1 -17.30 -25.27 -15.19
N TRP A 2 -16.31 -25.22 -14.29
CA TRP A 2 -14.94 -24.67 -14.49
C TRP A 2 -14.83 -23.17 -14.20
N THR A 3 -15.12 -22.81 -12.95
CA THR A 3 -14.61 -21.59 -12.31
C THR A 3 -13.27 -21.93 -11.65
N VAL A 4 -12.16 -21.67 -12.33
CA VAL A 4 -10.85 -21.62 -11.66
C VAL A 4 -10.72 -20.20 -11.10
N LYS A 5 -11.06 -20.04 -9.81
CA LYS A 5 -10.70 -18.83 -9.05
C LYS A 5 -9.18 -18.78 -8.96
N SER A 6 -8.57 -18.03 -9.87
CA SER A 6 -7.13 -17.81 -9.88
C SER A 6 -6.72 -16.97 -8.66
N PRO A 7 -5.71 -17.38 -7.88
CA PRO A 7 -5.21 -16.65 -6.70
C PRO A 7 -4.59 -15.29 -7.06
N HIS A 8 -4.30 -15.05 -8.35
CA HIS A 8 -3.73 -13.80 -8.83
C HIS A 8 -4.69 -12.60 -8.79
N ARG A 9 -6.01 -12.82 -8.75
CA ARG A 9 -6.99 -11.71 -8.66
C ARG A 9 -7.12 -11.11 -7.25
N PHE A 10 -6.69 -11.84 -6.22
CA PHE A 10 -6.85 -11.44 -4.82
C PHE A 10 -5.60 -10.76 -4.23
N LEU A 11 -4.41 -11.08 -4.74
CA LEU A 11 -3.18 -10.38 -4.36
C LEU A 11 -3.26 -8.89 -4.70
N THR A 12 -3.95 -8.53 -5.78
CA THR A 12 -4.19 -7.14 -6.20
C THR A 12 -5.04 -6.31 -5.22
N LEU A 13 -5.91 -6.91 -4.40
CA LEU A 13 -6.76 -6.18 -3.45
C LEU A 13 -6.01 -5.78 -2.16
N VAL A 14 -5.01 -6.56 -1.76
CA VAL A 14 -4.10 -6.22 -0.65
C VAL A 14 -3.05 -5.18 -1.10
N MET A 15 -2.79 -5.07 -2.41
CA MET A 15 -1.74 -4.24 -3.02
C MET A 15 -2.08 -2.74 -3.15
N PHE A 16 -3.32 -2.30 -2.94
CA PHE A 16 -3.71 -0.90 -3.22
C PHE A 16 -3.48 0.09 -2.07
N ALA A 17 -2.96 -0.35 -0.91
CA ALA A 17 -2.84 0.55 0.24
C ALA A 17 -1.55 1.38 0.29
N LEU A 18 -0.46 1.07 -0.44
CA LEU A 18 0.83 1.76 -0.22
C LEU A 18 1.65 1.91 -1.51
N LEU A 19 1.78 3.16 -1.97
CA LEU A 19 2.56 3.61 -3.14
C LEU A 19 3.74 4.51 -2.66
N ALA A 20 4.94 4.27 -3.21
CA ALA A 20 5.79 5.22 -3.97
C ALA A 20 7.32 4.93 -3.86
N LEU A 21 7.99 5.00 -5.03
CA LEU A 21 9.38 4.66 -5.42
C LEU A 21 10.48 5.59 -4.85
N ALA A 22 11.81 5.41 -4.98
CA ALA A 22 12.80 4.36 -5.28
C ALA A 22 14.21 5.02 -5.19
N ALA A 23 15.28 4.19 -5.11
CA ALA A 23 16.63 4.38 -5.70
C ALA A 23 17.88 4.46 -4.77
N THR A 24 18.70 3.40 -4.90
CA THR A 24 20.16 3.34 -5.17
C THR A 24 21.22 3.61 -4.09
N THR A 25 21.84 2.49 -3.69
CA THR A 25 23.29 2.16 -3.59
C THR A 25 24.26 3.15 -2.92
N MET A 26 25.09 2.67 -2.00
CA MET A 26 26.56 2.64 -2.13
C MET A 26 27.20 1.75 -1.05
N THR A 27 28.23 1.03 -1.48
CA THR A 27 29.11 0.11 -0.76
C THR A 27 30.15 0.82 0.09
N ALA A 28 30.49 0.30 1.28
CA ALA A 28 31.83 0.41 1.85
C ALA A 28 32.17 -0.72 2.83
N SER A 29 33.35 -1.29 2.65
CA SER A 29 33.98 -2.38 3.41
C SER A 29 34.57 -1.91 4.77
N PRO A 30 34.96 -2.84 5.67
CA PRO A 30 35.12 -2.54 7.09
C PRO A 30 36.54 -2.08 7.45
N ILE A 31 36.65 -1.20 8.44
CA ILE A 31 37.90 -0.99 9.18
C ILE A 31 37.78 -1.63 10.55
N LYS A 32 38.82 -2.41 10.84
CA LYS A 32 39.04 -3.27 11.98
C LYS A 32 39.92 -2.52 12.98
N GLN A 33 39.66 -2.70 14.28
CA GLN A 33 40.64 -3.01 15.36
C GLN A 33 40.46 -2.23 16.68
N THR A 34 40.40 -3.04 17.75
CA THR A 34 41.09 -2.95 19.06
C THR A 34 40.78 -1.71 19.90
N GLY A 35 40.15 -1.77 21.08
CA GLY A 35 40.31 -2.75 22.16
C GLY A 35 41.41 -2.27 23.11
N LEU A 36 41.04 -1.79 24.30
CA LEU A 36 41.88 -1.79 25.52
C LEU A 36 41.01 -1.44 26.76
N GLN A 37 41.10 -2.32 27.75
CA GLN A 37 40.41 -2.30 29.05
C GLN A 37 41.03 -1.27 30.01
N GLY A 38 40.22 -0.75 30.93
CA GLY A 38 40.64 0.01 32.11
C GLY A 38 39.54 0.01 33.18
N GLU A 39 39.94 -0.21 34.42
CA GLU A 39 39.20 -0.75 35.57
C GLU A 39 38.09 0.11 36.22
N GLN A 40 37.35 -0.59 37.08
CA GLN A 40 36.10 -0.27 37.75
C GLN A 40 36.11 0.93 38.71
N HIS A 41 35.05 1.72 38.61
CA HIS A 41 34.48 2.48 39.73
C HIS A 41 32.96 2.40 39.62
N GLN A 42 32.28 1.95 40.66
CA GLN A 42 30.83 1.77 40.69
C GLN A 42 30.17 2.97 41.38
N PRO A 43 29.38 3.77 40.66
CA PRO A 43 28.34 4.60 41.27
C PRO A 43 26.97 4.22 40.71
N THR A 44 25.98 4.08 41.60
CA THR A 44 24.52 4.23 41.38
C THR A 44 23.99 3.95 39.96
N GLN A 45 23.27 2.83 39.79
CA GLN A 45 22.56 2.47 38.55
C GLN A 45 21.62 3.60 38.07
N ARG A 46 22.16 4.53 37.29
CA ARG A 46 21.49 5.04 36.10
C ARG A 46 21.33 3.83 35.17
N ARG A 47 20.11 3.51 34.75
CA ARG A 47 19.89 2.59 33.63
C ARG A 47 20.78 3.10 32.48
N LEU A 48 21.73 2.26 32.05
CA LEU A 48 22.66 2.56 30.96
C LEU A 48 21.87 2.89 29.69
N ALA A 49 22.40 3.79 28.86
CA ALA A 49 21.84 4.10 27.54
C ALA A 49 21.58 2.78 26.78
N THR A 50 20.31 2.46 26.54
CA THR A 50 19.93 1.27 25.78
C THR A 50 20.37 1.44 24.35
N SER A 51 20.98 0.39 23.82
CA SER A 51 21.36 0.28 22.41
C SER A 51 20.28 -0.48 21.65
N LEU A 52 20.40 -0.57 20.31
CA LEU A 52 19.53 -1.48 19.55
C LEU A 52 19.63 -2.93 20.01
N ALA A 53 20.73 -3.35 20.66
CA ALA A 53 20.85 -4.70 21.21
C ALA A 53 19.79 -5.00 22.28
N ASP A 54 19.23 -3.96 22.90
CA ASP A 54 18.16 -4.05 23.91
C ASP A 54 16.77 -3.84 23.30
N ALA A 55 16.66 -3.76 21.96
CA ALA A 55 15.37 -3.56 21.30
C ALA A 55 14.43 -4.74 21.62
N PRO A 56 13.22 -4.47 22.12
CA PRO A 56 12.23 -5.51 22.39
C PRO A 56 11.58 -5.99 21.10
N SER A 57 11.01 -7.18 21.17
CA SER A 57 10.02 -7.61 20.17
C SER A 57 8.77 -6.74 20.27
N LEU A 58 8.08 -6.55 19.15
CA LEU A 58 6.96 -5.65 19.02
C LEU A 58 5.67 -6.43 18.72
N ARG A 59 4.57 -5.99 19.31
CA ARG A 59 3.21 -6.30 18.85
C ARG A 59 2.60 -5.03 18.30
N LEU A 60 2.24 -5.05 17.02
CA LEU A 60 1.60 -3.93 16.34
C LEU A 60 0.14 -4.29 16.10
N GLN A 61 -0.79 -3.58 16.72
CA GLN A 61 -2.21 -3.69 16.45
C GLN A 61 -2.61 -2.65 15.40
N PHE A 62 -2.95 -3.11 14.20
CA PHE A 62 -3.51 -2.27 13.16
C PHE A 62 -5.01 -2.12 13.36
N THR A 63 -5.52 -0.89 13.24
CA THR A 63 -6.94 -0.57 13.25
C THR A 63 -7.28 0.22 11.99
N LEU A 64 -7.95 -0.43 11.04
CA LEU A 64 -8.36 0.13 9.77
C LEU A 64 -9.66 0.91 9.95
N LYS A 65 -9.68 2.16 9.53
CA LYS A 65 -10.82 3.07 9.72
C LYS A 65 -11.83 3.00 8.59
N ARG A 66 -11.46 2.41 7.45
CA ARG A 66 -12.30 2.26 6.26
C ARG A 66 -12.58 0.79 6.01
N SER A 67 -13.86 0.44 5.84
CA SER A 67 -14.29 -0.92 5.53
C SER A 67 -13.68 -1.46 4.24
N THR A 68 -13.43 -0.58 3.26
CA THR A 68 -12.77 -0.92 1.99
C THR A 68 -11.32 -1.35 2.14
N MET A 69 -10.69 -1.06 3.28
CA MET A 69 -9.31 -1.46 3.57
C MET A 69 -9.24 -2.77 4.36
N ASN A 70 -10.39 -3.33 4.79
CA ASN A 70 -10.41 -4.54 5.60
C ASN A 70 -9.63 -5.67 4.93
N VAL A 71 -8.71 -6.27 5.68
CA VAL A 71 -7.85 -7.35 5.20
C VAL A 71 -8.50 -8.67 5.61
N TYR A 72 -8.87 -9.51 4.64
CA TYR A 72 -9.69 -10.71 4.86
C TYR A 72 -10.97 -10.44 5.69
N GLY A 73 -11.61 -9.30 5.43
CA GLY A 73 -12.82 -8.87 6.15
C GLY A 73 -12.56 -8.34 7.57
N GLN A 74 -11.32 -8.33 8.04
CA GLN A 74 -10.95 -7.85 9.36
C GLN A 74 -10.55 -6.38 9.30
N SER A 75 -11.15 -5.56 10.16
CA SER A 75 -10.76 -4.14 10.36
C SER A 75 -9.66 -3.97 11.41
N GLN A 76 -9.32 -5.04 12.13
CA GLN A 76 -8.23 -5.04 13.10
C GLN A 76 -7.43 -6.33 12.98
N PHE A 77 -6.11 -6.22 13.07
CA PHE A 77 -5.22 -7.37 13.03
C PHE A 77 -3.91 -7.06 13.75
N TYR A 78 -3.15 -8.11 14.08
CA TYR A 78 -1.87 -7.99 14.73
C TYR A 78 -0.72 -8.36 13.79
N VAL A 79 0.38 -7.63 13.94
CA VAL A 79 1.69 -7.98 13.40
C VAL A 79 2.64 -8.18 14.57
N PHE A 80 3.38 -9.28 14.56
CA PHE A 80 4.44 -9.55 15.52
C PHE A 80 5.78 -9.35 14.85
N ALA A 81 6.74 -8.76 15.55
CA ALA A 81 8.05 -8.45 15.00
C ALA A 81 9.17 -8.63 16.03
N ASN A 82 10.28 -9.25 15.63
CA ASN A 82 11.50 -9.40 16.40
C ASN A 82 12.62 -8.57 15.77
N PRO A 83 13.38 -7.80 16.54
CA PRO A 83 14.52 -7.07 16.01
C PRO A 83 15.68 -8.03 15.68
N VAL A 84 16.23 -7.86 14.48
CA VAL A 84 17.47 -8.44 13.97
C VAL A 84 18.46 -7.29 13.86
N VAL A 85 19.33 -7.19 14.86
CA VAL A 85 20.22 -6.04 15.05
C VAL A 85 21.57 -6.32 14.38
N SER A 86 22.13 -5.30 13.72
CA SER A 86 23.48 -5.38 13.16
C SER A 86 24.53 -5.56 14.26
N SER A 87 25.68 -6.14 13.92
CA SER A 87 26.75 -6.43 14.90
C SER A 87 27.35 -5.19 15.57
N ASP A 88 27.21 -4.01 14.95
CA ASP A 88 27.61 -2.70 15.48
C ASP A 88 26.49 -1.97 16.25
N ASN A 89 25.31 -2.59 16.37
CA ASN A 89 24.13 -2.04 17.05
C ASN A 89 23.63 -0.70 16.49
N THR A 90 23.93 -0.36 15.23
CA THR A 90 23.48 0.90 14.61
C THR A 90 22.29 0.72 13.68
N SER A 91 22.03 -0.49 13.21
CA SER A 91 20.99 -0.80 12.24
C SER A 91 20.12 -1.95 12.71
N VAL A 92 18.84 -1.91 12.33
CA VAL A 92 17.86 -2.95 12.68
C VAL A 92 17.07 -3.36 11.45
N LEU A 93 16.81 -4.65 11.36
CA LEU A 93 15.78 -5.27 10.54
C LEU A 93 14.74 -5.88 11.48
N TYR A 94 13.47 -5.92 11.12
CA TYR A 94 12.48 -6.66 11.90
C TYR A 94 12.04 -7.91 11.14
N ASP A 95 12.27 -9.07 11.74
CA ASP A 95 11.63 -10.31 11.32
C ASP A 95 10.22 -10.32 11.88
N GLY A 96 9.21 -10.56 11.05
CA GLY A 96 7.83 -10.37 11.45
C GLY A 96 6.84 -11.29 10.75
N TYR A 97 5.64 -11.39 11.30
CA TYR A 97 4.53 -12.01 10.59
C TYR A 97 3.18 -11.40 10.94
N ALA A 98 2.24 -11.55 10.01
CA ALA A 98 0.83 -11.28 10.17
C ALA A 98 0.06 -12.49 9.67
N ALA A 99 -0.93 -12.97 10.44
CA ALA A 99 -1.74 -14.12 10.10
C ALA A 99 -3.21 -13.74 10.03
N PHE A 100 -3.90 -14.23 9.00
CA PHE A 100 -5.29 -13.96 8.71
C PHE A 100 -6.01 -15.26 8.41
N MET A 101 -7.26 -15.37 8.85
CA MET A 101 -8.11 -16.52 8.55
C MET A 101 -9.22 -16.07 7.61
N ASP A 102 -9.42 -16.81 6.52
CA ASP A 102 -10.57 -16.63 5.62
C ASP A 102 -11.20 -18.00 5.33
N GLY A 103 -12.42 -18.19 5.84
CA GLY A 103 -13.09 -19.49 5.86
C GLY A 103 -12.30 -20.52 6.68
N THR A 104 -11.75 -21.52 5.99
CA THR A 104 -10.96 -22.62 6.58
C THR A 104 -9.47 -22.52 6.25
N THR A 105 -9.04 -21.42 5.65
CA THR A 105 -7.65 -21.23 5.20
C THR A 105 -6.99 -20.14 6.03
N ASP A 106 -5.82 -20.47 6.58
CA ASP A 106 -4.93 -19.53 7.24
C ASP A 106 -3.93 -18.99 6.22
N TYR A 107 -3.84 -17.67 6.16
CA TYR A 107 -2.93 -16.89 5.32
C TYR A 107 -1.92 -16.20 6.22
N THR A 108 -0.64 -16.53 6.09
CA THR A 108 0.42 -15.90 6.87
C THR A 108 1.41 -15.20 5.94
N LEU A 109 1.58 -13.89 6.17
CA LEU A 109 2.64 -13.09 5.56
C LEU A 109 3.79 -13.01 6.55
N MET A 110 5.00 -13.35 6.11
CA MET A 110 6.19 -13.33 6.96
C MET A 110 7.31 -12.54 6.29
N LEU A 111 8.16 -11.91 7.10
CA LEU A 111 9.44 -11.36 6.71
C LEU A 111 10.49 -11.98 7.63
N VAL A 112 11.45 -12.72 7.07
CA VAL A 112 12.49 -13.39 7.86
C VAL A 112 13.83 -13.20 7.16
N ASN A 113 14.81 -12.62 7.86
CA ASN A 113 16.12 -12.24 7.34
C ASN A 113 16.04 -11.44 6.03
N GLY A 114 15.03 -10.59 5.91
CA GLY A 114 14.83 -9.73 4.75
C GLY A 114 14.24 -10.44 3.53
N ILE A 115 13.82 -11.70 3.67
CA ILE A 115 13.08 -12.45 2.65
C ILE A 115 11.62 -12.48 3.06
N ALA A 116 10.72 -12.11 2.15
CA ALA A 116 9.30 -12.17 2.42
C ALA A 116 8.66 -13.45 1.91
N TYR A 117 7.76 -14.00 2.71
CA TYR A 117 7.07 -15.25 2.45
C TYR A 117 5.56 -15.06 2.53
N PHE A 118 4.85 -15.80 1.69
CA PHE A 118 3.42 -16.02 1.81
C PHE A 118 3.17 -17.50 2.04
N VAL A 119 2.58 -17.81 3.19
CA VAL A 119 2.26 -19.16 3.62
C VAL A 119 0.75 -19.32 3.64
N THR A 120 0.28 -20.44 3.11
CA THR A 120 -1.13 -20.84 3.23
C THR A 120 -1.19 -22.20 3.90
N SER A 121 -2.14 -22.39 4.81
CA SER A 121 -2.40 -23.68 5.46
C SER A 121 -3.89 -23.87 5.70
N THR A 122 -4.33 -25.11 5.81
CA THR A 122 -5.69 -25.41 6.26
C THR A 122 -5.76 -25.26 7.77
N ALA A 123 -6.79 -24.59 8.28
CA ALA A 123 -6.99 -24.36 9.70
C ALA A 123 -6.99 -25.69 10.46
N GLY A 124 -6.11 -25.81 11.46
CA GLY A 124 -5.95 -27.04 12.27
C GLY A 124 -5.11 -28.15 11.63
N ASP A 125 -4.59 -27.97 10.41
CA ASP A 125 -3.69 -28.91 9.74
C ASP A 125 -2.47 -28.21 9.12
N ALA A 126 -1.44 -28.00 9.95
CA ALA A 126 -0.17 -27.41 9.55
C ALA A 126 0.62 -28.26 8.54
N SER A 127 0.27 -29.55 8.36
CA SER A 127 0.93 -30.44 7.40
C SER A 127 0.52 -30.16 5.95
N SER A 128 -0.59 -29.44 5.76
CA SER A 128 -1.08 -28.95 4.46
C SER A 128 -0.52 -27.58 4.06
N SER A 129 0.58 -27.15 4.68
CA SER A 129 1.15 -25.82 4.43
C SER A 129 1.88 -25.74 3.09
N SER A 130 1.66 -24.66 2.35
CA SER A 130 2.45 -24.27 1.18
C SER A 130 3.04 -22.88 1.41
N ALA A 131 4.29 -22.70 1.02
CA ALA A 131 5.03 -21.44 1.20
C ALA A 131 5.70 -21.04 -0.11
N GLN A 132 5.64 -19.74 -0.42
CA GLN A 132 6.33 -19.14 -1.55
C GLN A 132 6.94 -17.81 -1.14
N CYS A 133 8.01 -17.41 -1.83
CA CYS A 133 8.62 -16.10 -1.62
C CYS A 133 7.85 -15.02 -2.39
N LEU A 134 7.78 -13.84 -1.80
CA LEU A 134 7.18 -12.66 -2.40
C LEU A 134 8.30 -11.77 -2.95
N SER A 135 8.15 -11.32 -4.19
CA SER A 135 9.06 -10.33 -4.77
C SER A 135 8.85 -8.97 -4.14
N SER A 136 9.88 -8.13 -4.15
CA SER A 136 9.83 -6.75 -3.64
C SER A 136 8.66 -5.93 -4.22
N SER A 137 8.28 -6.19 -5.48
CA SER A 137 7.14 -5.55 -6.15
C SER A 137 5.76 -5.92 -5.60
N LEU A 138 5.66 -7.00 -4.82
CA LEU A 138 4.42 -7.51 -4.24
C LEU A 138 4.28 -7.16 -2.76
N LEU A 139 5.28 -6.47 -2.20
CA LEU A 139 5.33 -6.14 -0.79
C LEU A 139 5.04 -4.66 -0.61
N PRO A 140 4.28 -4.29 0.43
CA PRO A 140 4.28 -2.91 0.86
C PRO A 140 5.70 -2.49 1.27
N PRO A 141 6.02 -1.19 1.27
CA PRO A 141 7.32 -0.67 1.69
C PRO A 141 7.53 -0.84 3.20
N LEU A 142 7.67 -2.08 3.67
CA LEU A 142 7.84 -2.43 5.08
C LEU A 142 9.14 -1.84 5.66
N ASN A 143 10.17 -1.66 4.82
CA ASN A 143 11.42 -0.98 5.20
C ASN A 143 11.24 0.47 5.58
N ASP A 144 10.23 1.12 5.00
CA ASP A 144 10.11 2.56 5.12
C ASP A 144 9.49 2.96 6.45
N ILE A 145 9.04 2.01 7.28
CA ILE A 145 8.58 2.31 8.64
C ILE A 145 9.75 2.78 9.49
N VAL A 146 10.88 2.05 9.50
CA VAL A 146 12.07 2.46 10.27
C VAL A 146 12.65 3.76 9.70
N SER A 147 12.65 3.90 8.38
CA SER A 147 13.04 5.16 7.72
C SER A 147 12.12 6.33 8.10
N ALA A 148 10.81 6.13 8.09
CA ALA A 148 9.84 7.15 8.50
C ALA A 148 9.98 7.52 9.99
N LEU A 149 10.33 6.54 10.84
CA LEU A 149 10.68 6.78 12.24
C LEU A 149 11.98 7.60 12.40
N ASN A 150 12.93 7.47 11.48
CA ASN A 150 14.14 8.29 11.48
C ASN A 150 13.87 9.75 11.13
N ASP A 151 12.93 9.99 10.23
CA ASP A 151 12.62 11.32 9.70
C ASP A 151 11.52 12.05 10.46
N VAL A 152 11.16 11.54 11.66
CA VAL A 152 10.11 12.15 12.47
C VAL A 152 10.47 13.56 12.91
N THR A 153 9.48 14.44 12.91
CA THR A 153 9.63 15.83 13.34
C THR A 153 8.73 16.11 14.53
N ALA A 154 9.27 16.74 15.58
CA ALA A 154 8.47 17.12 16.74
C ALA A 154 7.45 18.20 16.38
N ILE A 155 6.21 18.04 16.82
CA ILE A 155 5.11 18.97 16.59
C ILE A 155 4.46 19.36 17.93
N SER A 156 3.78 20.52 17.93
CA SER A 156 3.18 21.11 19.14
C SER A 156 1.76 20.62 19.43
N SER A 157 1.02 20.30 18.37
CA SER A 157 -0.36 19.84 18.45
C SER A 157 -0.75 19.08 17.19
N ALA A 158 -1.68 18.15 17.34
CA ALA A 158 -2.25 17.41 16.25
C ALA A 158 -3.75 17.21 16.43
N ALA A 159 -4.46 17.02 15.32
CA ALA A 159 -5.86 16.65 15.31
C ALA A 159 -6.14 15.60 14.23
N ALA A 160 -7.14 14.75 14.46
CA ALA A 160 -7.76 13.91 13.45
C ALA A 160 -9.18 14.44 13.19
N GLY A 161 -9.38 15.07 12.04
CA GLY A 161 -10.60 15.86 11.79
C GLY A 161 -10.77 16.96 12.85
N ASN A 162 -11.87 16.91 13.61
CA ASN A 162 -12.17 17.89 14.67
C ASN A 162 -11.70 17.45 16.07
N SER A 163 -11.09 16.27 16.18
CA SER A 163 -10.68 15.69 17.46
C SER A 163 -9.19 15.91 17.68
N THR A 164 -8.82 16.60 18.76
CA THR A 164 -7.41 16.77 19.14
C THR A 164 -6.79 15.43 19.53
N ILE A 165 -5.58 15.17 19.04
CA ILE A 165 -4.74 14.05 19.45
C ILE A 165 -3.87 14.52 20.60
N THR A 166 -3.95 13.83 21.73
CA THR A 166 -3.20 14.16 22.95
C THR A 166 -2.37 12.96 23.39
N CYS A 167 -1.06 13.15 23.53
CA CYS A 167 -0.15 12.12 24.03
C CYS A 167 0.06 12.30 25.53
N ALA A 168 -0.04 11.22 26.31
CA ALA A 168 0.16 11.28 27.77
C ALA A 168 1.57 11.74 28.16
N SER A 169 2.59 11.41 27.35
CA SER A 169 3.97 11.86 27.51
C SER A 169 4.19 13.34 27.17
N GLY A 170 3.27 13.93 26.38
CA GLY A 170 3.48 15.23 25.73
C GLY A 170 4.39 15.18 24.49
N ASP A 171 5.00 14.04 24.19
CA ASP A 171 5.88 13.86 23.03
C ASP A 171 5.05 13.47 21.80
N LEU A 172 4.92 14.44 20.90
CA LEU A 172 4.11 14.35 19.69
C LEU A 172 5.01 14.56 18.46
N PHE A 173 4.97 13.63 17.52
CA PHE A 173 5.76 13.71 16.29
C PHE A 173 4.90 13.56 15.05
N GLN A 174 5.35 14.16 13.95
CA GLN A 174 4.86 13.88 12.62
C GLN A 174 5.85 12.98 11.89
N ALA A 175 5.33 11.94 11.24
CA ALA A 175 6.06 11.11 10.29
C ALA A 175 5.38 11.20 8.92
N THR A 176 6.16 11.01 7.86
CA THR A 176 5.63 10.86 6.50
C THR A 176 6.09 9.53 5.96
N LEU A 177 5.17 8.77 5.37
CA LEU A 177 5.45 7.50 4.69
C LEU A 177 4.72 7.52 3.35
N GLY A 178 5.48 7.55 2.25
CA GLY A 178 4.93 7.89 0.93
C GLY A 178 4.28 9.28 0.96
N ASP A 179 3.04 9.37 0.46
CA ASP A 179 2.23 10.60 0.49
C ASP A 179 1.38 10.74 1.76
N ALA A 180 1.43 9.74 2.66
CA ALA A 180 0.63 9.70 3.87
C ALA A 180 1.35 10.35 5.05
N THR A 181 0.64 11.23 5.76
CA THR A 181 1.09 11.84 7.01
C THR A 181 0.56 11.05 8.20
N PHE A 182 1.43 10.80 9.17
CA PHE A 182 1.11 10.14 10.42
C PHE A 182 1.51 11.00 11.61
N VAL A 183 0.82 10.80 12.73
CA VAL A 183 1.11 11.43 14.01
C VAL A 183 1.49 10.35 15.00
N ILE A 184 2.62 10.49 15.69
CA ILE A 184 3.12 9.49 16.63
C ILE A 184 3.05 10.06 18.05
N CYS A 185 2.41 9.29 18.93
CA CYS A 185 2.41 9.52 20.37
C CYS A 185 3.29 8.47 21.05
N SER A 186 4.39 8.91 21.67
CA SER A 186 5.18 8.02 22.53
C SER A 186 4.45 7.79 23.86
N SER A 187 4.46 6.55 24.35
CA SER A 187 3.94 6.16 25.66
C SER A 187 5.05 5.67 26.59
N GLY A 188 6.31 6.05 26.33
CA GLY A 188 7.46 5.63 27.12
C GLY A 188 7.64 4.11 27.07
N SER A 189 7.64 3.45 28.23
CA SER A 189 7.82 1.99 28.33
C SER A 189 6.62 1.16 27.84
N ASP A 190 5.46 1.78 27.63
CA ASP A 190 4.25 1.07 27.22
C ASP A 190 4.13 0.98 25.68
N GLY A 191 5.12 1.50 24.94
CA GLY A 191 5.12 1.53 23.49
C GLY A 191 4.82 2.91 22.91
N PHE A 192 4.17 2.93 21.76
CA PHE A 192 3.76 4.16 21.10
C PHE A 192 2.57 3.91 20.16
N THR A 193 1.81 4.96 19.86
CA THR A 193 0.68 4.89 18.93
C THR A 193 0.97 5.76 17.72
N ILE A 194 0.72 5.21 16.53
CA ILE A 194 0.78 5.89 15.24
C ILE A 194 -0.66 6.13 14.78
N TYR A 195 -1.04 7.40 14.64
CA TYR A 195 -2.31 7.82 14.12
C TYR A 195 -2.19 8.20 12.65
N GLY A 196 -3.09 7.68 11.81
CA GLY A 196 -3.20 8.01 10.39
C GLY A 196 -4.62 8.41 10.01
N SER A 197 -4.78 8.99 8.82
CA SER A 197 -6.13 9.31 8.30
C SER A 197 -6.97 8.03 8.08
N ASP A 198 -6.31 6.95 7.67
CA ASP A 198 -6.96 5.73 7.17
C ASP A 198 -6.82 4.53 8.10
N LEU A 199 -5.80 4.52 8.94
CA LEU A 199 -5.54 3.48 9.93
C LEU A 199 -4.81 4.07 11.14
N ASP A 200 -4.91 3.38 12.27
CA ASP A 200 -4.07 3.58 13.44
C ASP A 200 -3.25 2.32 13.71
N ILE A 201 -2.09 2.48 14.35
CA ILE A 201 -1.22 1.39 14.78
C ILE A 201 -0.87 1.60 16.24
N SER A 202 -1.25 0.67 17.10
CA SER A 202 -0.75 0.64 18.48
C SER A 202 0.44 -0.30 18.55
N VAL A 203 1.61 0.20 18.93
CA VAL A 203 2.84 -0.58 19.07
C VAL A 203 3.10 -0.81 20.55
N GLU A 204 3.28 -2.07 20.93
CA GLU A 204 3.59 -2.52 22.28
C GLU A 204 4.92 -3.27 22.28
N TYR A 205 5.71 -3.04 23.33
CA TYR A 205 6.95 -3.79 23.58
C TYR A 205 6.64 -5.08 24.33
N LEU A 206 7.11 -6.20 23.81
CA LEU A 206 6.92 -7.51 24.39
C LEU A 206 8.09 -7.87 25.34
N ASP A 207 7.75 -8.51 26.45
CA ASP A 207 8.72 -9.00 27.44
C ASP A 207 9.61 -10.14 26.91
N SER A 208 9.18 -10.82 25.85
CA SER A 208 9.89 -11.97 25.29
C SER A 208 9.72 -12.06 23.77
N PRO A 209 10.74 -12.56 23.04
CA PRO A 209 10.64 -12.73 21.61
C PRO A 209 9.54 -13.71 21.18
N VAL A 210 8.95 -13.45 20.02
CA VAL A 210 7.96 -14.35 19.41
C VAL A 210 8.69 -15.39 18.56
N ALA A 211 8.19 -16.62 18.46
CA ALA A 211 8.80 -17.61 17.57
C ALA A 211 8.51 -17.24 16.11
N ILE A 212 9.55 -16.80 15.39
CA ILE A 212 9.47 -16.44 13.97
C ILE A 212 10.57 -17.21 13.24
N THR A 213 10.15 -18.16 12.40
CA THR A 213 11.06 -19.05 11.66
C THR A 213 10.67 -19.04 10.20
N ALA A 214 11.65 -18.95 9.31
CA ALA A 214 11.40 -19.04 7.88
C ALA A 214 10.72 -20.37 7.52
N PRO A 215 9.66 -20.35 6.68
CA PRO A 215 9.01 -21.57 6.25
C PRO A 215 9.91 -22.38 5.30
N THR A 216 9.69 -23.69 5.25
CA THR A 216 10.35 -24.54 4.25
C THR A 216 9.75 -24.27 2.87
N VAL A 217 10.57 -23.77 1.94
CA VAL A 217 10.19 -23.58 0.53
C VAL A 217 10.82 -24.70 -0.30
N SER A 218 10.03 -25.36 -1.16
CA SER A 218 10.48 -26.52 -1.93
C SER A 218 11.38 -26.13 -3.11
N GLY A 219 12.51 -26.83 -3.26
CA GLY A 219 13.29 -26.91 -4.51
C GLY A 219 13.56 -25.57 -5.21
N ASP A 220 13.33 -25.52 -6.52
CA ASP A 220 13.61 -24.36 -7.38
C ASP A 220 12.93 -23.05 -6.92
N ALA A 221 11.81 -23.12 -6.19
CA ALA A 221 11.16 -21.94 -5.63
C ALA A 221 12.00 -21.27 -4.53
N ALA A 222 12.82 -22.04 -3.79
CA ALA A 222 13.76 -21.47 -2.82
C ALA A 222 14.88 -20.68 -3.51
N LEU A 223 15.27 -21.06 -4.73
CA LEU A 223 16.28 -20.34 -5.52
C LEU A 223 15.78 -18.97 -6.02
N SER A 224 14.45 -18.78 -6.09
CA SER A 224 13.83 -17.49 -6.44
C SER A 224 13.61 -16.55 -5.26
N CYS A 225 13.93 -16.97 -4.03
CA CYS A 225 13.78 -16.14 -2.85
C CYS A 225 14.90 -15.10 -2.78
N GLU A 226 14.56 -13.85 -3.07
CA GLU A 226 15.48 -12.73 -2.95
C GLU A 226 15.35 -12.02 -1.59
N THR A 227 16.46 -11.43 -1.13
CA THR A 227 16.41 -10.45 -0.04
C THR A 227 15.79 -9.17 -0.59
N VAL A 228 14.54 -8.94 -0.20
CA VAL A 228 13.73 -7.77 -0.58
C VAL A 228 13.92 -6.61 0.37
N VAL A 229 14.53 -6.87 1.53
CA VAL A 229 14.60 -5.96 2.67
C VAL A 229 15.96 -6.07 3.36
N THR A 230 16.54 -4.92 3.72
CA THR A 230 17.82 -4.85 4.44
C THR A 230 17.70 -4.03 5.72
N ALA A 231 18.60 -4.27 6.68
CA ALA A 231 18.67 -3.51 7.91
C ALA A 231 18.87 -2.00 7.64
N THR A 232 18.19 -1.17 8.44
CA THR A 232 18.18 0.29 8.33
C THR A 232 18.83 0.90 9.57
N SER A 233 19.71 1.88 9.37
CA SER A 233 20.34 2.61 10.48
C SER A 233 19.30 3.43 11.25
N VAL A 234 19.40 3.52 12.56
CA VAL A 234 18.43 4.27 13.38
C VAL A 234 18.97 5.62 13.86
N SER A 235 18.13 6.65 13.79
CA SER A 235 18.36 7.94 14.44
C SER A 235 18.18 7.84 15.95
N GLU A 236 18.61 8.85 16.71
CA GLU A 236 18.40 8.90 18.16
C GLU A 236 16.92 8.88 18.55
N THR A 237 16.06 9.58 17.79
CA THR A 237 14.62 9.61 18.06
C THR A 237 13.96 8.27 17.74
N ALA A 238 14.33 7.66 16.60
CA ALA A 238 13.84 6.34 16.23
C ALA A 238 14.31 5.29 17.24
N LEU A 239 15.57 5.34 17.68
CA LEU A 239 16.09 4.46 18.72
C LEU A 239 15.26 4.56 20.00
N ALA A 240 14.95 5.78 20.46
CA ALA A 240 14.13 5.99 21.64
C ALA A 240 12.70 5.43 21.47
N LEU A 241 12.07 5.64 20.30
CA LEU A 241 10.76 5.06 19.96
C LEU A 241 10.77 3.54 19.80
N LEU A 242 11.89 2.94 19.38
CA LEU A 242 11.98 1.48 19.21
C LEU A 242 12.36 0.75 20.51
N THR A 243 12.95 1.45 21.48
CA THR A 243 13.44 0.88 22.75
C THR A 243 12.69 1.36 23.99
N GLY A 244 11.64 2.18 23.82
CA GLY A 244 10.82 2.71 24.92
C GLY A 244 11.55 3.70 25.82
N GLN A 245 12.62 4.33 25.33
CA GLN A 245 13.36 5.31 26.11
C GLN A 245 12.68 6.67 26.09
N THR A 246 13.00 7.48 27.09
CA THR A 246 12.65 8.89 27.08
C THR A 246 13.31 9.56 25.88
N ILE A 247 12.50 10.18 25.03
CA ILE A 247 13.01 10.96 23.92
C ILE A 247 13.63 12.22 24.54
N ALA A 248 14.92 12.44 24.30
CA ALA A 248 15.62 13.59 24.87
C ALA A 248 14.93 14.86 24.37
N SER A 249 14.12 15.49 25.24
CA SER A 249 13.51 16.78 24.96
C SER A 249 14.66 17.74 24.66
N SER A 250 14.83 18.08 23.39
CA SER A 250 15.87 19.02 23.05
C SER A 250 15.46 20.32 23.71
N THR A 251 16.19 20.70 24.77
CA THR A 251 16.11 22.01 25.44
C THR A 251 16.63 23.10 24.49
N ARG A 252 16.27 23.02 23.20
CA ARG A 252 16.55 24.02 22.19
C ARG A 252 15.54 25.13 22.41
N ARG A 253 16.03 26.36 22.62
CA ARG A 253 15.19 27.56 22.66
C ARG A 253 14.14 27.47 21.54
N LYS A 254 12.86 27.47 21.91
CA LYS A 254 11.70 27.46 21.00
C LYS A 254 11.70 28.75 20.16
N LEU A 255 12.52 28.79 19.11
CA LEU A 255 12.66 29.92 18.18
C LEU A 255 11.99 29.66 16.82
N LYS A 256 11.46 28.44 16.61
CA LYS A 256 10.69 28.09 15.42
C LYS A 256 9.20 28.10 15.77
N SER A 257 8.38 28.57 14.81
CA SER A 257 6.93 28.46 14.87
C SER A 257 6.54 27.03 15.23
N GLU A 258 5.61 26.89 16.18
CA GLU A 258 5.09 25.60 16.59
C GLU A 258 4.38 24.94 15.39
N ALA A 259 4.95 23.82 14.91
CA ALA A 259 4.37 23.06 13.83
C ALA A 259 3.14 22.31 14.33
N THR A 260 2.08 22.27 13.53
CA THR A 260 0.79 21.64 13.84
C THR A 260 0.37 20.75 12.70
N THR A 261 -0.23 19.60 13.00
CA THR A 261 -0.61 18.62 11.98
C THR A 261 -2.09 18.29 12.09
N THR A 262 -2.81 18.27 10.97
CA THR A 262 -4.21 17.80 10.94
C THR A 262 -4.32 16.62 9.99
N LEU A 263 -4.63 15.46 10.54
CA LEU A 263 -4.97 14.27 9.78
C LEU A 263 -6.37 14.43 9.19
N ALA A 264 -6.54 13.98 7.96
CA ALA A 264 -7.84 13.99 7.31
C ALA A 264 -8.81 13.06 8.04
N SER A 265 -10.11 13.33 7.92
CA SER A 265 -11.13 12.39 8.40
C SER A 265 -11.03 11.07 7.63
N SER A 266 -11.25 9.96 8.32
CA SER A 266 -11.37 8.64 7.69
C SER A 266 -12.59 8.52 6.80
N SER A 267 -13.60 9.39 6.99
CA SER A 267 -14.79 9.49 6.15
C SER A 267 -14.69 10.66 5.17
N CYS A 268 -14.88 10.39 3.87
CA CYS A 268 -14.96 11.42 2.84
C CYS A 268 -16.42 11.75 2.54
N THR A 269 -16.79 13.04 2.57
CA THR A 269 -18.06 13.52 2.01
C THR A 269 -17.83 14.04 0.60
N CYS A 270 -18.87 14.05 -0.24
CA CYS A 270 -18.74 14.68 -1.54
C CYS A 270 -18.48 16.18 -1.39
N GLN A 271 -17.39 16.67 -1.98
CA GLN A 271 -17.03 18.09 -1.99
C GLN A 271 -17.67 18.86 -3.16
N SER A 272 -18.50 18.20 -3.95
CA SER A 272 -19.21 18.77 -5.09
C SER A 272 -20.69 18.44 -5.03
N THR A 273 -21.49 18.98 -5.94
CA THR A 273 -22.89 18.56 -6.10
C THR A 273 -22.92 17.08 -6.52
N PRO A 274 -23.59 16.19 -5.77
CA PRO A 274 -23.75 14.80 -6.17
C PRO A 274 -24.48 14.67 -7.51
N ARG A 275 -24.04 13.74 -8.36
CA ARG A 275 -24.51 13.56 -9.74
C ARG A 275 -24.57 12.08 -10.12
N PRO A 276 -25.32 11.68 -11.16
CA PRO A 276 -25.21 10.34 -11.73
C PRO A 276 -23.77 10.04 -12.16
N CYS A 277 -23.30 8.84 -11.84
CA CYS A 277 -21.96 8.38 -12.17
C CYS A 277 -22.02 7.21 -13.15
N ILE A 278 -21.14 7.25 -14.15
CA ILE A 278 -20.91 6.16 -15.08
C ILE A 278 -19.47 5.71 -15.04
N PHE A 279 -19.28 4.40 -14.96
CA PHE A 279 -17.97 3.75 -14.87
C PHE A 279 -17.66 2.99 -16.16
N PHE A 280 -16.48 3.25 -16.72
CA PHE A 280 -15.91 2.55 -17.87
C PHE A 280 -14.69 1.74 -17.44
N HIS A 281 -14.76 0.42 -17.63
CA HIS A 281 -13.66 -0.50 -17.30
C HIS A 281 -12.46 -0.36 -18.25
N GLY A 282 -11.35 -0.98 -17.85
CA GLY A 282 -10.13 -1.05 -18.65
C GLY A 282 -10.12 -2.19 -19.66
N LEU A 283 -8.93 -2.59 -20.09
CA LEU A 283 -8.72 -3.72 -20.99
C LEU A 283 -9.18 -5.04 -20.34
N GLY A 284 -9.79 -5.93 -21.12
CA GLY A 284 -9.97 -7.34 -20.74
C GLY A 284 -11.40 -7.88 -20.76
N SER A 285 -12.35 -7.19 -21.39
CA SER A 285 -13.70 -7.71 -21.66
C SER A 285 -13.89 -7.94 -23.16
N ASP A 286 -14.24 -9.16 -23.54
CA ASP A 286 -14.67 -9.59 -24.87
C ASP A 286 -16.21 -9.54 -25.02
N THR A 287 -16.91 -9.25 -23.92
CA THR A 287 -18.36 -9.06 -23.89
C THR A 287 -18.73 -7.59 -24.07
N GLU A 288 -19.94 -7.33 -24.55
CA GLU A 288 -20.48 -5.99 -24.69
C GLU A 288 -21.97 -6.00 -24.36
N GLU A 289 -22.39 -5.05 -23.53
CA GLU A 289 -23.79 -4.86 -23.18
C GLU A 289 -24.36 -3.63 -23.88
N THR A 290 -25.59 -3.76 -24.39
CA THR A 290 -26.27 -2.64 -25.06
C THR A 290 -26.90 -1.65 -24.08
N THR A 291 -26.98 -2.01 -22.79
CA THR A 291 -27.57 -1.20 -21.73
C THR A 291 -26.62 -1.04 -20.55
N LEU A 292 -26.83 0.03 -19.78
CA LEU A 292 -26.03 0.31 -18.59
C LEU A 292 -26.39 -0.63 -17.45
N GLN A 293 -25.37 -1.26 -16.87
CA GLN A 293 -25.50 -2.21 -15.77
C GLN A 293 -25.53 -1.50 -14.41
N THR A 294 -26.15 -2.14 -13.42
CA THR A 294 -26.18 -1.67 -12.01
C THR A 294 -25.15 -2.35 -11.13
N THR A 295 -24.52 -3.42 -11.61
CA THR A 295 -23.51 -4.20 -10.90
C THR A 295 -22.29 -4.38 -11.80
N SER A 296 -21.12 -4.61 -11.20
CA SER A 296 -19.89 -4.85 -11.94
C SER A 296 -18.98 -5.80 -11.18
N ASP A 297 -18.58 -6.90 -11.83
CA ASP A 297 -17.52 -7.77 -11.31
C ASP A 297 -16.14 -7.09 -11.38
N TYR A 298 -15.97 -6.15 -12.30
CA TYR A 298 -14.72 -5.44 -12.51
C TYR A 298 -14.44 -4.41 -11.42
N PHE A 299 -15.45 -3.61 -11.09
CA PHE A 299 -15.35 -2.53 -10.08
C PHE A 299 -15.81 -2.96 -8.70
N GLY A 300 -16.52 -4.10 -8.58
CA GLY A 300 -17.13 -4.51 -7.32
C GLY A 300 -18.32 -3.63 -6.92
N ASP A 301 -18.63 -3.64 -5.62
CA ASP A 301 -19.65 -2.78 -5.03
C ASP A 301 -19.03 -1.45 -4.57
N LEU A 302 -19.52 -0.34 -5.13
CA LEU A 302 -19.05 1.01 -4.85
C LEU A 302 -20.10 1.86 -4.11
N SER A 303 -21.21 1.26 -3.67
CA SER A 303 -22.33 1.96 -3.02
C SER A 303 -21.88 2.84 -1.83
N ASP A 304 -20.98 2.33 -0.99
CA ASP A 304 -20.44 3.05 0.17
C ASP A 304 -19.14 3.82 -0.12
N SER A 305 -18.62 3.74 -1.35
CA SER A 305 -17.27 4.25 -1.72
C SER A 305 -17.30 5.42 -2.70
N ALA A 306 -18.48 5.80 -3.20
CA ALA A 306 -18.63 6.87 -4.18
C ALA A 306 -19.64 7.94 -3.69
N PRO A 307 -19.30 8.72 -2.64
CA PRO A 307 -20.24 9.65 -1.98
C PRO A 307 -20.74 10.79 -2.89
N CYS A 308 -20.07 11.03 -4.02
CA CYS A 308 -20.50 12.00 -5.03
C CYS A 308 -21.50 11.46 -6.05
N CYS A 309 -21.82 10.17 -6.01
CA CYS A 309 -22.69 9.52 -6.97
C CYS A 309 -24.12 9.43 -6.44
N THR A 310 -25.08 10.07 -7.11
CA THR A 310 -26.51 9.87 -6.80
C THR A 310 -27.04 8.55 -7.35
N SER A 311 -26.39 8.04 -8.40
CA SER A 311 -26.59 6.71 -8.94
C SER A 311 -25.29 6.22 -9.58
N ILE A 312 -25.08 4.91 -9.60
CA ILE A 312 -23.89 4.28 -10.17
C ILE A 312 -24.35 3.35 -11.29
N LYS A 313 -23.73 3.51 -12.46
CA LYS A 313 -23.94 2.67 -13.63
C LYS A 313 -22.61 2.26 -14.25
N TYR A 314 -22.60 1.10 -14.88
CA TYR A 314 -21.41 0.53 -15.51
C TYR A 314 -21.68 0.30 -17.00
N ALA A 315 -20.76 0.75 -17.84
CA ALA A 315 -20.74 0.40 -19.25
C ALA A 315 -19.82 -0.80 -19.46
N VAL A 316 -20.33 -1.84 -20.11
CA VAL A 316 -19.57 -3.04 -20.49
C VAL A 316 -19.36 -2.98 -22.00
N LEU A 317 -18.10 -2.83 -22.42
CA LEU A 317 -17.71 -2.63 -23.80
C LEU A 317 -16.65 -3.66 -24.20
N ASN A 318 -16.71 -4.15 -25.44
CA ASN A 318 -15.69 -5.06 -25.92
C ASN A 318 -14.38 -4.29 -26.13
N THR A 319 -13.42 -4.55 -25.24
CA THR A 319 -12.10 -3.92 -25.16
C THR A 319 -10.98 -4.89 -25.51
N VAL A 320 -11.29 -6.18 -25.73
CA VAL A 320 -10.34 -7.19 -26.20
C VAL A 320 -10.18 -7.10 -27.72
N ASP A 321 -11.30 -7.03 -28.45
CA ASP A 321 -11.28 -7.03 -29.92
C ASP A 321 -11.09 -5.62 -30.51
N TYR A 322 -11.42 -4.58 -29.75
CA TYR A 322 -11.35 -3.19 -30.19
C TYR A 322 -10.38 -2.39 -29.33
N ALA A 323 -9.36 -1.81 -29.97
CA ALA A 323 -8.42 -0.91 -29.32
C ALA A 323 -9.10 0.41 -28.92
N TRP A 324 -8.50 1.13 -27.97
CA TRP A 324 -9.04 2.40 -27.46
C TRP A 324 -9.09 3.51 -28.52
N THR A 325 -8.32 3.36 -29.59
CA THR A 325 -8.31 4.22 -30.77
C THR A 325 -9.49 3.97 -31.72
N ASP A 326 -10.25 2.89 -31.53
CA ASP A 326 -11.40 2.56 -32.37
C ASP A 326 -12.50 3.62 -32.24
N ALA A 327 -12.91 4.15 -33.39
CA ALA A 327 -13.88 5.23 -33.48
C ALA A 327 -15.28 4.82 -33.00
N THR A 328 -15.66 3.55 -33.22
CA THR A 328 -16.97 3.03 -32.81
C THR A 328 -17.02 2.85 -31.31
N LEU A 329 -15.95 2.32 -30.71
CA LEU A 329 -15.79 2.17 -29.27
C LEU A 329 -15.84 3.53 -28.56
N GLN A 330 -15.13 4.53 -29.07
CA GLN A 330 -15.19 5.91 -28.56
C GLN A 330 -16.59 6.52 -28.66
N GLN A 331 -17.32 6.26 -29.76
CA GLN A 331 -18.70 6.73 -29.91
C GLN A 331 -19.63 6.06 -28.89
N LYS A 332 -19.44 4.78 -28.59
CA LYS A 332 -20.23 4.07 -27.56
C LYS A 332 -20.00 4.67 -26.18
N VAL A 333 -18.77 5.03 -25.83
CA VAL A 333 -18.45 5.77 -24.59
C VAL A 333 -19.27 7.05 -24.48
N CYS A 334 -19.28 7.87 -25.53
CA CYS A 334 -20.07 9.10 -25.55
C CYS A 334 -21.58 8.83 -25.42
N ASN A 335 -22.11 7.85 -26.14
CA ASN A 335 -23.55 7.55 -26.13
C ASN A 335 -24.00 7.12 -24.73
N PHE A 336 -23.22 6.27 -24.06
CA PHE A 336 -23.50 5.86 -22.68
C PHE A 336 -23.34 6.99 -21.67
N ALA A 337 -22.32 7.84 -21.82
CA ALA A 337 -22.15 8.98 -20.92
C ALA A 337 -23.27 10.02 -21.09
N ILE A 338 -23.74 10.26 -22.32
CA ILE A 338 -24.87 11.15 -22.61
C ILE A 338 -26.16 10.61 -21.98
N SER A 339 -26.38 9.29 -21.98
CA SER A 339 -27.63 8.71 -21.46
C SER A 339 -27.78 8.77 -19.94
N MET A 340 -26.73 9.15 -19.20
CA MET A 340 -26.74 9.21 -17.74
C MET A 340 -27.59 10.33 -17.14
N SER A 341 -27.74 11.43 -17.86
CA SER A 341 -28.47 12.60 -17.39
C SER A 341 -29.43 13.11 -18.44
N SER A 342 -30.65 13.47 -18.02
CA SER A 342 -31.64 14.11 -18.89
C SER A 342 -31.24 15.53 -19.33
N THR A 343 -30.26 16.14 -18.66
CA THR A 343 -29.70 17.44 -19.04
C THR A 343 -28.59 17.34 -20.07
N SER A 344 -28.07 16.13 -20.34
CA SER A 344 -27.18 15.88 -21.47
C SER A 344 -27.93 16.05 -22.79
N SER A 345 -27.17 16.27 -23.86
CA SER A 345 -27.71 16.54 -25.19
C SER A 345 -27.05 15.65 -26.24
N ALA A 346 -27.84 14.75 -26.83
CA ALA A 346 -27.39 13.91 -27.93
C ALA A 346 -27.14 14.73 -29.22
N SER A 347 -27.90 15.81 -29.44
CA SER A 347 -27.78 16.64 -30.64
C SER A 347 -26.49 17.47 -30.64
N SER A 348 -26.14 18.09 -29.52
CA SER A 348 -24.88 18.80 -29.33
C SER A 348 -23.73 17.90 -28.86
N LYS A 349 -24.01 16.61 -28.65
CA LYS A 349 -23.07 15.60 -28.14
C LYS A 349 -22.42 16.01 -26.81
N THR A 350 -23.20 16.64 -25.94
CA THR A 350 -22.71 17.21 -24.68
C THR A 350 -23.16 16.37 -23.51
N ILE A 351 -22.20 15.92 -22.69
CA ILE A 351 -22.43 15.21 -21.44
C ILE A 351 -22.56 16.26 -20.33
N ALA A 352 -23.72 16.36 -19.71
CA ALA A 352 -24.01 17.31 -18.64
C ALA A 352 -24.41 16.60 -17.33
N ASP A 353 -24.15 17.26 -16.20
CA ASP A 353 -24.49 16.81 -14.85
C ASP A 353 -24.11 15.37 -14.55
N THR A 354 -22.99 14.90 -15.12
CA THR A 354 -22.56 13.50 -15.02
C THR A 354 -21.11 13.44 -14.53
N ILE A 355 -20.83 12.51 -13.63
CA ILE A 355 -19.45 12.15 -13.28
C ILE A 355 -19.07 10.92 -14.10
N VAL A 356 -18.14 11.10 -15.03
CA VAL A 356 -17.58 10.01 -15.84
C VAL A 356 -16.36 9.48 -15.10
N VAL A 357 -16.38 8.21 -14.71
CA VAL A 357 -15.27 7.53 -14.06
C VAL A 357 -14.71 6.49 -15.03
N THR A 358 -13.40 6.51 -15.23
CA THR A 358 -12.74 5.62 -16.18
C THR A 358 -11.55 4.96 -15.53
N HIS A 359 -11.33 3.67 -15.77
CA HIS A 359 -10.12 2.98 -15.32
C HIS A 359 -9.27 2.49 -16.50
N SER A 360 -7.94 2.62 -16.38
CA SER A 360 -6.99 2.05 -17.34
C SER A 360 -7.34 2.44 -18.80
N MET A 361 -7.49 1.46 -19.71
CA MET A 361 -7.89 1.68 -21.11
C MET A 361 -9.17 2.49 -21.28
N GLY A 362 -10.14 2.40 -20.35
CA GLY A 362 -11.35 3.21 -20.38
C GLY A 362 -11.06 4.71 -20.34
N GLY A 363 -9.96 5.12 -19.68
CA GLY A 363 -9.52 6.51 -19.67
C GLY A 363 -9.00 6.96 -21.02
N LEU A 364 -8.30 6.09 -21.75
CA LEU A 364 -7.86 6.36 -23.12
C LEU A 364 -9.03 6.43 -24.09
N MET A 365 -10.05 5.59 -23.91
CA MET A 365 -11.28 5.64 -24.71
C MET A 365 -12.01 6.96 -24.52
N MET A 366 -12.17 7.45 -23.29
CA MET A 366 -12.78 8.74 -23.01
C MET A 366 -11.93 9.90 -23.55
N ALA A 367 -10.61 9.86 -23.35
CA ALA A 367 -9.67 10.83 -23.90
C ALA A 367 -9.78 10.92 -25.42
N GLY A 368 -9.76 9.77 -26.11
CA GLY A 368 -9.92 9.68 -27.55
C GLY A 368 -11.26 10.20 -28.03
N ALA A 369 -12.35 9.88 -27.31
CA ALA A 369 -13.68 10.38 -27.63
C ALA A 369 -13.78 11.91 -27.55
N LEU A 370 -13.18 12.53 -26.54
CA LEU A 370 -13.11 14.00 -26.42
C LEU A 370 -12.20 14.61 -27.48
N ALA A 371 -10.98 14.08 -27.66
CA ALA A 371 -10.02 14.60 -28.63
C ALA A 371 -10.52 14.51 -30.08
N ASN A 372 -11.24 13.43 -30.40
CA ASN A 372 -11.85 13.22 -31.71
C ASN A 372 -13.24 13.86 -31.87
N SER A 373 -13.65 14.74 -30.94
CA SER A 373 -14.93 15.47 -30.98
C SER A 373 -16.16 14.56 -31.13
N ARG A 374 -16.12 13.35 -30.56
CA ARG A 374 -17.25 12.42 -30.49
C ARG A 374 -18.29 12.90 -29.48
N CYS A 375 -17.84 13.56 -28.42
CA CYS A 375 -18.65 14.30 -27.46
C CYS A 375 -17.81 15.36 -26.73
N SER A 376 -18.46 16.17 -25.91
CA SER A 376 -17.84 17.15 -25.02
C SER A 376 -18.41 17.06 -23.60
N LEU A 377 -17.66 17.54 -22.62
CA LEU A 377 -18.12 17.69 -21.23
C LEU A 377 -18.65 19.11 -21.01
N ALA A 378 -19.86 19.25 -20.47
CA ALA A 378 -20.33 20.52 -19.93
C ALA A 378 -19.55 20.87 -18.66
N SER A 379 -19.57 22.15 -18.27
CA SER A 379 -18.95 22.63 -17.02
C SER A 379 -19.57 21.99 -15.77
N SER A 380 -20.78 21.43 -15.87
CA SER A 380 -21.44 20.72 -14.77
C SER A 380 -21.06 19.23 -14.67
N SER A 381 -20.25 18.73 -15.61
CA SER A 381 -19.74 17.36 -15.60
C SER A 381 -18.31 17.29 -15.07
N THR A 382 -17.91 16.11 -14.62
CA THR A 382 -16.55 15.87 -14.11
C THR A 382 -16.04 14.54 -14.67
N TRP A 383 -14.78 14.50 -15.07
CA TRP A 383 -14.12 13.26 -15.48
C TRP A 383 -13.06 12.87 -14.45
N VAL A 384 -13.21 11.69 -13.86
CA VAL A 384 -12.27 11.08 -12.93
C VAL A 384 -11.55 9.93 -13.66
N SER A 385 -10.24 10.06 -13.82
CA SER A 385 -9.40 9.05 -14.45
C SER A 385 -8.62 8.26 -13.41
N LEU A 386 -8.83 6.95 -13.37
CA LEU A 386 -8.19 6.01 -12.46
C LEU A 386 -7.13 5.24 -13.23
N SER A 387 -5.85 5.57 -13.03
CA SER A 387 -4.71 4.82 -13.57
C SER A 387 -4.75 4.60 -15.09
N ALA A 388 -5.21 5.59 -15.85
CA ALA A 388 -5.16 5.53 -17.31
C ALA A 388 -3.70 5.67 -17.80
N PRO A 389 -3.20 4.76 -18.66
CA PRO A 389 -1.83 4.82 -19.17
C PRO A 389 -1.70 5.89 -20.27
N MET A 390 -1.95 7.16 -19.92
CA MET A 390 -1.96 8.31 -20.84
C MET A 390 -0.62 8.49 -21.57
N THR A 391 0.48 8.10 -20.92
CA THR A 391 1.85 8.16 -21.45
C THR A 391 2.41 6.78 -21.83
N GLY A 392 1.56 5.76 -21.92
CA GLY A 392 1.97 4.37 -22.18
C GLY A 392 2.09 3.51 -20.92
N SER A 393 2.49 2.25 -21.12
CA SER A 393 2.63 1.23 -20.06
C SER A 393 3.86 0.38 -20.32
N MET A 394 4.79 0.35 -19.36
CA MET A 394 5.99 -0.49 -19.45
C MET A 394 5.66 -1.98 -19.61
N GLY A 395 4.53 -2.44 -19.05
CA GLY A 395 4.06 -3.82 -19.23
C GLY A 395 3.65 -4.10 -20.67
N ALA A 396 3.02 -3.13 -21.35
CA ALA A 396 2.70 -3.25 -22.76
C ALA A 396 3.96 -3.23 -23.63
N ASP A 397 4.94 -2.38 -23.32
CA ASP A 397 6.23 -2.34 -24.02
C ASP A 397 6.99 -3.66 -23.87
N TYR A 398 6.99 -4.25 -22.67
CA TYR A 398 7.59 -5.56 -22.42
C TYR A 398 6.96 -6.66 -23.29
N LEU A 399 5.62 -6.71 -23.33
CA LEU A 399 4.87 -7.66 -24.15
C LEU A 399 5.12 -7.43 -25.65
N GLN A 400 5.15 -6.18 -26.10
CA GLN A 400 5.43 -5.87 -27.49
C GLN A 400 6.85 -6.29 -27.88
N ASN A 401 7.85 -6.02 -27.04
CA ASN A 401 9.23 -6.45 -27.24
C ASN A 401 9.37 -7.98 -27.25
N ALA A 402 8.57 -8.68 -26.43
CA ALA A 402 8.49 -10.13 -26.47
C ALA A 402 7.95 -10.64 -27.80
N CYS A 403 6.83 -10.08 -28.26
CA CYS A 403 6.21 -10.47 -29.53
C CYS A 403 7.04 -10.07 -30.76
N SER A 404 7.80 -8.97 -30.70
CA SER A 404 8.69 -8.54 -31.78
C SER A 404 10.00 -9.31 -31.85
N GLY A 405 10.21 -10.29 -30.95
CA GLY A 405 11.44 -11.08 -30.88
C GLY A 405 12.65 -10.33 -30.31
N ASN A 406 12.44 -9.21 -29.61
CA ASN A 406 13.51 -8.42 -28.98
C ASN A 406 13.73 -8.79 -27.51
N ASN A 407 12.94 -9.72 -26.96
CA ASN A 407 13.06 -10.16 -25.57
C ASN A 407 13.92 -11.43 -25.49
N VAL A 408 15.18 -11.26 -25.07
CA VAL A 408 16.21 -12.31 -25.03
C VAL A 408 15.76 -13.53 -24.21
N PHE A 409 14.98 -13.33 -23.14
CA PHE A 409 14.50 -14.42 -22.28
C PHE A 409 13.47 -15.31 -22.98
N LEU A 410 12.46 -14.71 -23.63
CA LEU A 410 11.44 -15.46 -24.37
C LEU A 410 11.98 -16.02 -25.69
N GLN A 411 12.96 -15.36 -26.31
CA GLN A 411 13.66 -15.90 -27.47
C GLN A 411 14.54 -17.10 -27.08
N ALA A 412 15.19 -17.06 -25.91
CA ALA A 412 15.92 -18.21 -25.36
C ALA A 412 14.99 -19.37 -25.00
N VAL A 413 13.83 -19.09 -24.38
CA VAL A 413 12.83 -20.11 -24.06
C VAL A 413 12.20 -20.68 -25.34
N ALA A 414 11.75 -19.85 -26.29
CA ALA A 414 11.19 -20.32 -27.57
C ALA A 414 12.19 -21.11 -28.42
N ASN A 415 13.48 -20.74 -28.39
CA ASN A 415 14.54 -21.53 -29.02
C ASN A 415 14.85 -22.84 -28.27
N LEU A 416 14.56 -22.90 -26.96
CA LEU A 416 14.73 -24.11 -26.14
C LEU A 416 13.57 -25.11 -26.30
N ILE A 417 12.34 -24.62 -26.54
CA ILE A 417 11.17 -25.50 -26.74
C ILE A 417 10.88 -25.84 -28.22
N GLY A 418 11.53 -25.17 -29.18
CA GLY A 418 11.61 -25.55 -30.59
C GLY A 418 10.28 -25.88 -31.28
N GLN A 419 9.67 -24.90 -31.95
CA GLN A 419 8.49 -24.97 -32.84
C GLN A 419 7.25 -25.74 -32.31
#